data_AF-A0A7M7JDY7-F1
#
_entry.id   AF-A0A7M7JDY7-F1
#
_cell.length_a   1.000
_cell.length_b   1.000
_cell.length_c   1.000
_cell.angle_alpha   90.00
_cell.angle_beta   90.00
_cell.angle_gamma   90.00
#
_symmetry.space_group_name_H-M   'P 1'
#
loop_
_entity.id
_entity.type
_entity.pdbx_description
1 polymer ?
#
loop_
_entity_poly.entity_id
_entity_poly.type
_entity_poly.pdbx_seq_one_letter_code
_entity_poly.pdbx_strand_id
1 'polypeptide(L)'
;MADDKGKTFGGIRSELRRENLAPVRATENALALRDSSLKKNTAFVRKIKTFSEAQQLSVLNDIRSLNLSKYISEICQAIVESKFKLSDITSLVQVCSRLHVEYADFASSLLDCIQKSVSSQAVNPAKARVDLRLSAELLLAGVFPLKEGFQLLKHFLQEMCNQSQQSLSAVISLCKSCGEDLLALSPGAPNDIYVPLDKQKLLQMMVREYFKSICRYATREHGELCKMQKKHKHTVQSKGVAPQEMTEKLENAQMTFVKLTSSLEQLAGLLGESAPQFSEPEEPPEGEGIVQGVLIETELSEESLWEDSDTQAFYEHLPDLKAIMPAILKDNTKDDKENYDELGRDEEKSVSPSPEGAGGEAEAEEDLAEKAEKEMRKVETKPQLDLFLKQLPQCLNRDTIDQMAEQFCFNLNTRPNRYKLTRALFLVPRTRLDLLPLYSRLVAILKPVAVDLGEELCALLLKDFSYQLRKKDQMNIETKVKTVRFLAELTKFRVLPMSETLRCLKKLLGDFSHHAIDMSCHLVECCGRFLFLHRKLTIFLLPAQRFFNLFITIHLKKNLFSAKPYSRYIFRRYIIIL
;
A
#
# COMPACT_ATOMS: atom_id res chain seq x y z
N MET A 1 -37.09 -28.36 34.11
CA MET A 1 -35.64 -28.10 34.16
C MET A 1 -34.92 -29.23 33.44
N ALA A 2 -34.86 -29.17 32.12
CA ALA A 2 -34.03 -30.03 31.27
C ALA A 2 -34.23 -29.58 29.81
N ASP A 3 -33.70 -28.43 29.40
CA ASP A 3 -33.59 -28.10 27.96
C ASP A 3 -32.63 -26.94 27.59
N ASP A 4 -31.70 -26.57 28.49
CA ASP A 4 -30.96 -25.30 28.35
C ASP A 4 -29.52 -25.46 27.83
N LYS A 5 -29.13 -26.64 27.36
CA LYS A 5 -27.74 -26.92 26.94
C LYS A 5 -27.49 -26.92 25.43
N GLY A 6 -28.47 -26.50 24.61
CA GLY A 6 -28.36 -26.57 23.14
C GLY A 6 -28.86 -25.37 22.36
N LYS A 7 -29.33 -24.29 23.01
CA LYS A 7 -29.79 -23.10 22.28
C LYS A 7 -28.59 -22.28 21.80
N THR A 8 -28.46 -22.12 20.49
CA THR A 8 -27.51 -21.16 19.93
C THR A 8 -27.86 -19.76 20.42
N PHE A 9 -26.87 -18.89 20.56
CA PHE A 9 -27.07 -17.51 21.03
C PHE A 9 -28.12 -16.75 20.19
N GLY A 10 -28.20 -17.02 18.88
CA GLY A 10 -29.25 -16.51 18.01
C GLY A 10 -30.66 -17.00 18.37
N GLY A 11 -30.80 -18.24 18.85
CA GLY A 11 -32.07 -18.79 19.33
C GLY A 11 -32.59 -18.10 20.60
N ILE A 12 -31.69 -17.81 21.56
CA ILE A 12 -32.04 -17.05 22.77
C ILE A 12 -32.51 -15.64 22.39
N ARG A 13 -31.78 -14.97 21.48
CA ARG A 13 -32.11 -13.61 21.04
C ARG A 13 -33.49 -13.52 20.37
N SER A 14 -33.83 -14.48 19.49
CA SER A 14 -35.14 -14.52 18.82
C SER A 14 -36.30 -14.69 19.81
N GLU A 15 -36.12 -15.55 20.81
CA GLU A 15 -37.10 -15.77 21.88
C GLU A 15 -37.33 -14.49 22.71
N LEU A 16 -36.26 -13.85 23.17
CA LEU A 16 -36.35 -12.58 23.91
C LEU A 16 -37.03 -11.50 23.07
N ARG A 17 -36.70 -11.41 21.78
CA ARG A 17 -37.30 -10.41 20.88
C ARG A 17 -38.81 -10.57 20.77
N ARG A 18 -39.29 -11.80 20.59
CA ARG A 18 -40.73 -12.07 20.51
C ARG A 18 -41.45 -11.63 21.79
N GLU A 19 -40.87 -11.90 22.96
CA GLU A 19 -41.43 -11.46 24.25
C GLU A 19 -41.40 -9.93 24.41
N ASN A 20 -40.30 -9.28 24.05
CA ASN A 20 -40.12 -7.85 24.25
C ASN A 20 -40.96 -6.98 23.30
N LEU A 21 -41.30 -7.48 22.12
CA LEU A 21 -42.17 -6.79 21.16
C LEU A 21 -43.66 -6.88 21.53
N ALA A 22 -44.05 -7.90 22.29
CA ALA A 22 -45.42 -8.09 22.78
C ALA A 22 -45.42 -8.41 24.29
N PRO A 23 -44.99 -7.45 25.14
CA PRO A 23 -44.80 -7.71 26.56
C PRO A 23 -46.15 -7.90 27.27
N VAL A 24 -46.31 -9.04 27.95
CA VAL A 24 -47.44 -9.28 28.84
C VAL A 24 -47.10 -8.72 30.22
N ARG A 25 -47.59 -7.51 30.52
CA ARG A 25 -47.29 -6.80 31.77
C ARG A 25 -48.15 -7.29 32.92
N ALA A 26 -47.58 -7.34 34.12
CA ALA A 26 -48.37 -7.49 35.34
C ALA A 26 -49.27 -6.28 35.54
N THR A 27 -50.50 -6.52 36.02
CA THR A 27 -51.41 -5.44 36.39
C THR A 27 -50.91 -4.71 37.64
N GLU A 28 -51.31 -3.46 37.82
CA GLU A 28 -50.94 -2.68 39.01
C GLU A 28 -51.30 -3.42 40.31
N ASN A 29 -52.45 -4.10 40.34
CA ASN A 29 -52.88 -4.92 41.47
C ASN A 29 -51.92 -6.08 41.74
N ALA A 30 -51.42 -6.76 40.70
CA ALA A 30 -50.46 -7.84 40.84
C ALA A 30 -49.10 -7.32 41.33
N LEU A 31 -48.67 -6.15 40.88
CA LEU A 31 -47.45 -5.50 41.36
C LEU A 31 -47.58 -5.01 42.81
N ALA A 32 -48.75 -4.53 43.22
CA ALA A 32 -49.01 -4.07 44.59
C ALA A 32 -48.91 -5.20 45.63
N LEU A 33 -49.12 -6.46 45.23
CA LEU A 33 -48.95 -7.64 46.10
C LEU A 33 -47.49 -8.06 46.30
N ARG A 34 -46.56 -7.54 45.49
CA ARG A 34 -45.13 -7.85 45.59
C ARG A 34 -44.46 -7.01 46.66
N ASP A 35 -43.28 -7.47 47.10
CA ASP A 35 -42.56 -6.82 48.19
C ASP A 35 -41.99 -5.45 47.77
N SER A 36 -42.52 -4.39 48.35
CA SER A 36 -42.10 -3.00 48.12
C SER A 36 -41.16 -2.46 49.23
N SER A 37 -40.57 -3.33 50.04
CA SER A 37 -39.69 -2.91 51.14
C SER A 37 -38.45 -2.19 50.63
N LEU A 38 -38.18 -1.01 51.18
CA LEU A 38 -37.01 -0.19 50.83
C LEU A 38 -35.71 -1.01 50.94
N LYS A 39 -35.56 -1.80 52.01
CA LYS A 39 -34.37 -2.62 52.23
C LYS A 39 -34.10 -3.60 51.08
N LYS A 40 -35.11 -4.33 50.59
CA LYS A 40 -34.92 -5.32 49.51
C LYS A 40 -34.75 -4.65 48.15
N ASN A 41 -35.50 -3.60 47.86
CA ASN A 41 -35.39 -2.86 46.61
C ASN A 41 -34.02 -2.15 46.49
N THR A 42 -33.54 -1.49 47.54
CA THR A 42 -32.18 -0.90 47.55
C THR A 42 -31.08 -1.96 47.53
N ALA A 43 -31.34 -3.17 48.07
CA ALA A 43 -30.42 -4.29 47.92
C ALA A 43 -30.37 -4.81 46.47
N PHE A 44 -31.51 -4.85 45.78
CA PHE A 44 -31.58 -5.20 44.36
C PHE A 44 -30.79 -4.22 43.48
N VAL A 45 -30.95 -2.91 43.67
CA VAL A 45 -30.17 -1.90 42.94
C VAL A 45 -28.66 -2.10 43.15
N ARG A 46 -28.22 -2.36 44.40
CA ARG A 46 -26.81 -2.67 44.69
C ARG A 46 -26.32 -3.95 44.03
N LYS A 47 -27.19 -4.96 43.93
CA LYS A 47 -26.90 -6.23 43.26
C LYS A 47 -26.72 -6.08 41.76
N ILE A 48 -27.48 -5.17 41.12
CA ILE A 48 -27.27 -4.81 39.71
C ILE A 48 -25.90 -4.15 39.52
N LYS A 49 -25.45 -3.30 40.45
CA LYS A 49 -24.13 -2.64 40.35
C LYS A 49 -22.94 -3.60 40.32
N THR A 50 -23.11 -4.78 40.90
CA THR A 50 -22.07 -5.83 40.97
C THR A 50 -22.49 -7.10 40.22
N PHE A 51 -23.42 -6.96 39.28
CA PHE A 51 -23.98 -8.09 38.54
C PHE A 51 -22.90 -8.88 37.80
N SER A 52 -23.05 -10.20 37.84
CA SER A 52 -22.29 -11.18 37.06
C SER A 52 -23.23 -12.28 36.58
N GLU A 53 -22.82 -13.01 35.55
CA GLU A 53 -23.56 -14.16 35.01
C GLU A 53 -24.03 -15.14 36.11
N ALA A 54 -23.21 -15.42 37.13
CA ALA A 54 -23.55 -16.32 38.23
C ALA A 54 -24.77 -15.87 39.07
N GLN A 55 -25.09 -14.57 39.06
CA GLN A 55 -26.19 -14.00 39.83
C GLN A 55 -27.50 -13.94 39.03
N GLN A 56 -27.48 -14.30 37.74
CA GLN A 56 -28.61 -14.16 36.83
C GLN A 56 -29.92 -14.74 37.40
N LEU A 57 -29.93 -16.02 37.77
CA LEU A 57 -31.13 -16.69 38.30
C LEU A 57 -31.66 -16.01 39.56
N SER A 58 -30.76 -15.57 40.44
CA SER A 58 -31.13 -14.89 41.68
C SER A 58 -31.76 -13.52 41.39
N VAL A 59 -31.19 -12.75 40.46
CA VAL A 59 -31.75 -11.45 40.03
C VAL A 59 -33.09 -11.62 39.34
N LEU A 60 -33.25 -12.65 38.50
CA LEU A 60 -34.53 -12.95 37.85
C LEU A 60 -35.64 -13.30 38.85
N ASN A 61 -35.31 -14.02 39.93
CA ASN A 61 -36.24 -14.31 41.01
C ASN A 61 -36.62 -13.06 41.81
N ASP A 62 -35.66 -12.16 42.04
CA ASP A 62 -35.94 -10.88 42.70
C ASP A 62 -36.90 -10.02 41.85
N ILE A 63 -36.71 -9.95 40.52
CA ILE A 63 -37.62 -9.22 39.61
C ILE A 63 -39.07 -9.73 39.71
N ARG A 64 -39.25 -11.05 39.87
CA ARG A 64 -40.58 -11.67 39.99
C ARG A 64 -41.26 -11.41 41.34
N SER A 65 -40.49 -11.15 42.40
CA SER A 65 -40.99 -11.09 43.78
C SER A 65 -41.03 -9.68 44.37
N LEU A 66 -40.23 -8.75 43.83
CA LEU A 66 -40.18 -7.35 44.28
C LEU A 66 -41.08 -6.45 43.40
N ASN A 67 -41.58 -5.38 44.01
CA ASN A 67 -42.18 -4.26 43.28
C ASN A 67 -41.13 -3.17 43.06
N LEU A 68 -40.54 -3.15 41.86
CA LEU A 68 -39.44 -2.27 41.49
C LEU A 68 -39.91 -0.97 40.82
N SER A 69 -41.23 -0.70 40.74
CA SER A 69 -41.78 0.42 39.96
C SER A 69 -41.19 1.78 40.35
N LYS A 70 -40.86 1.98 41.64
CA LYS A 70 -40.27 3.22 42.15
C LYS A 70 -38.74 3.32 42.00
N TYR A 71 -38.08 2.27 41.52
CA TYR A 71 -36.62 2.15 41.47
C TYR A 71 -36.08 1.99 40.05
N ILE A 72 -36.94 2.09 39.02
CA ILE A 72 -36.56 1.87 37.61
C ILE A 72 -35.43 2.81 37.20
N SER A 73 -35.53 4.10 37.53
CA SER A 73 -34.50 5.10 37.23
C SER A 73 -33.15 4.74 37.87
N GLU A 74 -33.14 4.33 39.13
CA GLU A 74 -31.94 3.92 39.86
C GLU A 74 -31.35 2.61 39.33
N ILE A 75 -32.19 1.69 38.87
CA ILE A 75 -31.76 0.45 38.21
C ILE A 75 -31.09 0.78 36.87
N CYS A 76 -31.70 1.62 36.04
CA CYS A 76 -31.13 2.06 34.77
C CYS A 76 -29.78 2.77 34.97
N GLN A 77 -29.70 3.65 35.97
CA GLN A 77 -28.45 4.32 36.33
C GLN A 77 -27.40 3.31 36.85
N ALA A 78 -27.81 2.34 37.66
CA ALA A 78 -26.91 1.27 38.12
C ALA A 78 -26.36 0.44 36.96
N ILE A 79 -27.18 0.11 35.95
CA ILE A 79 -26.71 -0.60 34.74
C ILE A 79 -25.64 0.23 34.03
N VAL A 80 -25.88 1.52 33.81
CA VAL A 80 -24.96 2.38 33.05
C VAL A 80 -23.66 2.69 33.81
N GLU A 81 -23.69 2.84 35.13
CA GLU A 81 -22.48 3.09 35.94
C GLU A 81 -21.59 1.86 36.12
N SER A 82 -22.14 0.67 35.91
CA SER A 82 -21.46 -0.59 36.20
C SER A 82 -20.35 -0.91 35.19
N LYS A 83 -19.39 -1.70 35.67
CA LYS A 83 -18.27 -2.22 34.87
C LYS A 83 -18.45 -3.71 34.63
N PHE A 84 -19.37 -4.05 33.74
CA PHE A 84 -19.63 -5.44 33.37
C PHE A 84 -18.50 -6.01 32.51
N LYS A 85 -18.39 -7.34 32.48
CA LYS A 85 -17.54 -8.04 31.51
C LYS A 85 -18.37 -8.37 30.27
N LEU A 86 -17.69 -8.64 29.15
CA LEU A 86 -18.35 -9.09 27.92
C LEU A 86 -19.11 -10.41 28.10
N SER A 87 -18.61 -11.29 28.97
CA SER A 87 -19.29 -12.55 29.33
C SER A 87 -20.64 -12.31 30.02
N ASP A 88 -20.79 -11.21 30.77
CA ASP A 88 -22.02 -10.93 31.53
C ASP A 88 -23.15 -10.41 30.63
N ILE A 89 -22.85 -9.95 29.40
CA ILE A 89 -23.81 -9.24 28.55
C ILE A 89 -25.01 -10.11 28.20
N THR A 90 -24.81 -11.36 27.83
CA THR A 90 -25.90 -12.27 27.47
C THR A 90 -26.91 -12.41 28.61
N SER A 91 -26.42 -12.60 29.83
CA SER A 91 -27.26 -12.75 31.03
C SER A 91 -27.89 -11.42 31.45
N LEU A 92 -27.16 -10.32 31.30
CA LEU A 92 -27.68 -8.98 31.56
C LEU A 92 -28.81 -8.60 30.59
N VAL A 93 -28.73 -8.97 29.32
CA VAL A 93 -29.78 -8.73 28.33
C VAL A 93 -31.07 -9.47 28.72
N GLN A 94 -30.97 -10.68 29.25
CA GLN A 94 -32.13 -11.41 29.79
C GLN A 94 -32.73 -10.69 31.00
N VAL A 95 -31.90 -10.18 31.92
CA VAL A 95 -32.35 -9.37 33.06
C VAL A 95 -33.07 -8.10 32.58
N CYS A 96 -32.49 -7.37 31.63
CA CYS A 96 -33.08 -6.18 31.02
C CYS A 96 -34.39 -6.49 30.29
N SER A 97 -34.46 -7.61 29.57
CA SER A 97 -35.69 -8.07 28.91
C SER A 97 -36.80 -8.35 29.93
N ARG A 98 -36.48 -9.00 31.05
CA ARG A 98 -37.48 -9.24 32.11
C ARG A 98 -37.93 -7.95 32.79
N LEU A 99 -37.02 -6.99 33.01
CA LEU A 99 -37.40 -5.66 33.50
C LEU A 99 -38.28 -4.90 32.51
N HIS A 100 -37.99 -4.99 31.21
CA HIS A 100 -38.79 -4.38 30.14
C HIS A 100 -40.20 -4.96 30.03
N VAL A 101 -40.32 -6.29 30.07
CA VAL A 101 -41.61 -6.98 30.04
C VAL A 101 -42.46 -6.61 31.25
N GLU A 102 -41.85 -6.41 32.41
CA GLU A 102 -42.58 -6.11 33.64
C GLU A 102 -42.93 -4.61 33.78
N TYR A 103 -42.00 -3.71 33.46
CA TYR A 103 -42.09 -2.27 33.75
C TYR A 103 -42.01 -1.41 32.47
N ALA A 104 -43.02 -0.58 32.22
CA ALA A 104 -43.16 0.12 30.94
C ALA A 104 -42.09 1.18 30.68
N ASP A 105 -41.71 1.88 31.74
CA ASP A 105 -40.78 3.00 31.68
C ASP A 105 -39.31 2.56 31.61
N PHE A 106 -39.03 1.25 31.71
CA PHE A 106 -37.66 0.74 31.77
C PHE A 106 -36.86 1.03 30.49
N ALA A 107 -37.41 0.72 29.31
CA ALA A 107 -36.69 0.87 28.05
C ALA A 107 -36.35 2.33 27.73
N SER A 108 -37.31 3.25 27.91
CA SER A 108 -37.11 4.69 27.70
C SER A 108 -36.10 5.26 28.71
N SER A 109 -36.23 4.92 30.00
CA SER A 109 -35.30 5.36 31.03
C SER A 109 -33.87 4.87 30.78
N LEU A 110 -33.70 3.61 30.35
CA LEU A 110 -32.39 3.05 30.05
C LEU A 110 -31.78 3.70 28.79
N LEU A 111 -32.58 3.94 27.74
CA LEU A 111 -32.13 4.66 26.54
C LEU A 111 -31.57 6.04 26.91
N ASP A 112 -32.30 6.82 27.73
CA ASP A 112 -31.89 8.15 28.16
C ASP A 112 -30.59 8.11 28.98
N CYS A 113 -30.46 7.16 29.91
CA CYS A 113 -29.23 6.98 30.70
C CYS A 113 -28.03 6.64 29.81
N ILE A 114 -28.17 5.71 28.85
CA ILE A 114 -27.08 5.35 27.95
C ILE A 114 -26.72 6.54 27.05
N GLN A 115 -27.70 7.23 26.47
CA GLN A 115 -27.47 8.38 25.59
C GLN A 115 -26.65 9.47 26.29
N LYS A 116 -26.96 9.80 27.54
CA LYS A 116 -26.18 10.74 28.37
C LYS A 116 -24.75 10.25 28.63
N SER A 117 -24.58 8.93 28.78
CA SER A 117 -23.26 8.34 29.00
C SER A 117 -22.39 8.42 27.75
N VAL A 118 -22.93 8.20 26.55
CA VAL A 118 -22.16 8.20 25.29
C VAL A 118 -21.43 9.52 25.09
N SER A 119 -22.12 10.64 25.34
CA SER A 119 -21.54 11.98 25.19
C SER A 119 -20.47 12.33 26.25
N SER A 120 -20.35 11.52 27.32
CA SER A 120 -19.37 11.72 28.41
C SER A 120 -18.25 10.67 28.43
N GLN A 121 -18.26 9.69 27.52
CA GLN A 121 -17.36 8.52 27.52
C GLN A 121 -15.92 8.76 27.03
N ALA A 122 -15.38 9.98 27.10
CA ALA A 122 -14.00 10.28 26.70
C ALA A 122 -12.90 9.57 27.54
N VAL A 123 -13.20 8.62 28.45
CA VAL A 123 -12.22 8.18 29.48
C VAL A 123 -12.13 6.66 29.70
N ASN A 124 -12.90 5.77 29.04
CA ASN A 124 -12.64 4.32 29.21
C ASN A 124 -13.02 3.43 28.00
N PRO A 125 -12.05 3.01 27.17
CA PRO A 125 -12.33 2.19 25.99
C PRO A 125 -12.85 0.77 26.34
N ALA A 126 -12.46 0.21 27.50
CA ALA A 126 -12.93 -1.10 27.92
C ALA A 126 -14.41 -1.08 28.31
N LYS A 127 -14.86 0.00 28.96
CA LYS A 127 -16.28 0.20 29.29
C LYS A 127 -17.10 0.51 28.03
N ALA A 128 -16.63 1.42 27.18
CA ALA A 128 -17.31 1.77 25.95
C ALA A 128 -17.56 0.55 25.05
N ARG A 129 -16.59 -0.38 24.98
CA ARG A 129 -16.74 -1.67 24.29
C ARG A 129 -17.90 -2.51 24.82
N VAL A 130 -18.05 -2.59 26.13
CA VAL A 130 -19.11 -3.37 26.80
C VAL A 130 -20.46 -2.68 26.63
N ASP A 131 -20.53 -1.36 26.79
CA ASP A 131 -21.77 -0.58 26.68
C ASP A 131 -22.29 -0.56 25.23
N LEU A 132 -21.41 -0.44 24.24
CA LEU A 132 -21.75 -0.56 22.81
C LEU A 132 -22.31 -1.95 22.51
N ARG A 133 -21.67 -3.00 23.05
CA ARG A 133 -22.14 -4.39 22.91
C ARG A 133 -23.52 -4.58 23.53
N LEU A 134 -23.74 -4.06 24.73
CA LEU A 134 -25.02 -4.13 25.42
C LEU A 134 -26.12 -3.40 24.65
N SER A 135 -25.84 -2.19 24.15
CA SER A 135 -26.81 -1.40 23.38
C SER A 135 -27.25 -2.09 22.08
N ALA A 136 -26.28 -2.72 21.39
CA ALA A 136 -26.56 -3.54 20.22
C ALA A 136 -27.47 -4.74 20.55
N GLU A 137 -27.16 -5.49 21.61
CA GLU A 137 -27.99 -6.64 22.00
C GLU A 137 -29.38 -6.24 22.50
N LEU A 138 -29.54 -5.13 23.22
CA LEU A 138 -30.85 -4.64 23.65
C LEU A 138 -31.74 -4.20 22.48
N LEU A 139 -31.14 -3.63 21.43
CA LEU A 139 -31.85 -3.32 20.17
C LEU A 139 -32.27 -4.61 19.46
N LEU A 140 -31.36 -5.58 19.34
CA LEU A 140 -31.64 -6.85 18.66
C LEU A 140 -32.65 -7.71 19.43
N ALA A 141 -32.58 -7.73 20.74
CA ALA A 141 -33.56 -8.36 21.62
C ALA A 141 -34.89 -7.59 21.68
N GLY A 142 -35.06 -6.45 21.00
CA GLY A 142 -36.31 -5.71 20.95
C GLY A 142 -36.72 -5.03 22.26
N VAL A 143 -35.78 -4.89 23.21
CA VAL A 143 -35.99 -4.08 24.42
C VAL A 143 -36.09 -2.61 24.03
N PHE A 144 -35.16 -2.15 23.17
CA PHE A 144 -35.24 -0.82 22.61
C PHE A 144 -36.15 -0.81 21.38
N PRO A 145 -37.09 0.16 21.30
CA PRO A 145 -37.79 0.45 20.07
C PRO A 145 -36.80 0.67 18.91
N LEU A 146 -37.13 0.14 17.73
CA LEU A 146 -36.22 0.09 16.59
C LEU A 146 -35.73 1.47 16.13
N LYS A 147 -36.57 2.51 16.22
CA LYS A 147 -36.21 3.85 15.78
C LYS A 147 -35.20 4.48 16.74
N GLU A 148 -35.53 4.53 18.02
CA GLU A 148 -34.77 5.16 19.09
C GLU A 148 -33.47 4.39 19.36
N GLY A 149 -33.54 3.06 19.50
CA GLY A 149 -32.36 2.22 19.74
C GLY A 149 -31.37 2.25 18.56
N PHE A 150 -31.85 2.35 17.32
CA PHE A 150 -30.98 2.54 16.17
C PHE A 150 -30.28 3.90 16.18
N GLN A 151 -30.99 4.98 16.51
CA GLN A 151 -30.36 6.31 16.60
C GLN A 151 -29.29 6.36 17.69
N LEU A 152 -29.57 5.75 18.85
CA LEU A 152 -28.58 5.60 19.92
C LEU A 152 -27.35 4.83 19.44
N LEU A 153 -27.55 3.65 18.85
CA LEU A 153 -26.45 2.82 18.36
C LEU A 153 -25.62 3.53 17.28
N LYS A 154 -26.29 4.21 16.34
CA LYS A 154 -25.63 5.02 15.31
C LYS A 154 -24.77 6.10 15.95
N HIS A 155 -25.34 6.91 16.85
CA HIS A 155 -24.61 7.97 17.53
C HIS A 155 -23.41 7.43 18.33
N PHE A 156 -23.61 6.33 19.06
CA PHE A 156 -22.55 5.69 19.83
C PHE A 156 -21.42 5.18 18.92
N LEU A 157 -21.76 4.51 17.81
CA LEU A 157 -20.76 4.05 16.85
C LEU A 157 -20.02 5.22 16.19
N GLN A 158 -20.71 6.32 15.85
CA GLN A 158 -20.08 7.53 15.32
C GLN A 158 -19.05 8.10 16.31
N GLU A 159 -19.43 8.23 17.57
CA GLU A 159 -18.54 8.74 18.62
C GLU A 159 -17.32 7.83 18.82
N MET A 160 -17.52 6.51 18.82
CA MET A 160 -16.42 5.54 18.88
C MET A 160 -15.48 5.65 17.68
N CYS A 161 -16.01 5.80 16.48
CA CYS A 161 -15.18 5.98 15.28
C CYS A 161 -14.38 7.30 15.29
N ASN A 162 -14.87 8.32 15.99
CA ASN A 162 -14.16 9.60 16.15
C ASN A 162 -13.02 9.54 17.19
N GLN A 163 -13.12 8.66 18.20
CA GLN A 163 -12.12 8.50 19.28
C GLN A 163 -10.84 7.72 18.87
N SER A 164 -10.51 7.69 17.57
CA SER A 164 -9.26 7.14 17.01
C SER A 164 -9.06 5.62 17.19
N GLN A 165 -7.81 5.14 17.26
CA GLN A 165 -7.41 3.73 17.31
C GLN A 165 -7.82 3.00 18.61
N GLN A 166 -8.13 3.73 19.69
CA GLN A 166 -8.50 3.14 20.98
C GLN A 166 -9.83 2.37 20.91
N SER A 167 -10.72 2.78 20.00
CA SER A 167 -12.02 2.16 19.78
C SER A 167 -11.98 0.89 18.93
N LEU A 168 -10.82 0.54 18.36
CA LEU A 168 -10.70 -0.57 17.40
C LEU A 168 -11.19 -1.90 17.98
N SER A 169 -10.83 -2.18 19.24
CA SER A 169 -11.27 -3.39 19.93
C SER A 169 -12.78 -3.44 20.16
N ALA A 170 -13.43 -2.27 20.36
CA ALA A 170 -14.88 -2.17 20.52
C ALA A 170 -15.61 -2.44 19.20
N VAL A 171 -15.14 -1.83 18.11
CA VAL A 171 -15.69 -2.02 16.76
C VAL A 171 -15.56 -3.47 16.31
N ILE A 172 -14.39 -4.10 16.52
CA ILE A 172 -14.19 -5.53 16.25
C ILE A 172 -15.18 -6.39 17.05
N SER A 173 -15.37 -6.08 18.34
CA SER A 173 -16.31 -6.81 19.21
C SER A 173 -17.74 -6.74 18.70
N LEU A 174 -18.17 -5.56 18.22
CA LEU A 174 -19.49 -5.35 17.62
C LEU A 174 -19.64 -6.18 16.34
N CYS A 175 -18.66 -6.09 15.43
CA CYS A 175 -18.66 -6.83 14.16
C CYS A 175 -18.72 -8.35 14.38
N LYS A 176 -17.89 -8.88 15.29
CA LYS A 176 -17.82 -10.33 15.56
C LYS A 176 -19.13 -10.93 16.01
N SER A 177 -19.94 -10.20 16.77
CA SER A 177 -21.02 -10.85 17.50
C SER A 177 -22.41 -10.21 17.31
N CYS A 178 -22.51 -9.09 16.57
CA CYS A 178 -23.76 -8.54 16.04
C CYS A 178 -23.65 -8.15 14.54
N GLY A 179 -22.54 -8.45 13.86
CA GLY A 179 -22.31 -7.96 12.50
C GLY A 179 -23.22 -8.56 11.43
N GLU A 180 -23.72 -9.78 11.64
CA GLU A 180 -24.70 -10.39 10.75
C GLU A 180 -26.02 -9.61 10.78
N ASP A 181 -26.54 -9.30 11.98
CA ASP A 181 -27.84 -8.64 12.15
C ASP A 181 -27.79 -7.11 11.96
N LEU A 182 -26.66 -6.45 12.23
CA LEU A 182 -26.53 -4.99 12.26
C LEU A 182 -25.72 -4.39 11.11
N LEU A 183 -24.84 -5.17 10.46
CA LEU A 183 -23.85 -4.65 9.51
C LEU A 183 -23.89 -5.39 8.16
N ALA A 184 -24.82 -6.32 7.95
CA ALA A 184 -24.94 -7.11 6.72
C ALA A 184 -23.60 -7.75 6.27
N LEU A 185 -22.81 -8.29 7.20
CA LEU A 185 -21.46 -8.83 6.91
C LEU A 185 -21.45 -10.22 6.25
N SER A 186 -22.60 -10.92 6.18
CA SER A 186 -22.70 -12.23 5.51
C SER A 186 -23.77 -12.19 4.39
N PRO A 187 -23.45 -12.58 3.15
CA PRO A 187 -24.38 -12.58 2.02
C PRO A 187 -25.33 -13.81 1.98
N GLY A 188 -25.39 -14.63 3.02
CA GLY A 188 -26.17 -15.88 3.00
C GLY A 188 -26.67 -16.37 4.35
N ALA A 189 -27.69 -15.72 4.90
CA ALA A 189 -28.67 -16.38 5.77
C ALA A 189 -29.96 -15.54 5.82
N PRO A 190 -31.11 -16.11 5.39
CA PRO A 190 -32.42 -15.50 5.62
C PRO A 190 -32.89 -15.94 7.01
N ASN A 191 -32.52 -15.23 8.07
CA ASN A 191 -33.15 -15.41 9.37
C ASN A 191 -33.48 -14.02 9.92
N ASP A 192 -34.77 -13.70 9.92
CA ASP A 192 -35.42 -12.54 10.52
C ASP A 192 -34.61 -11.24 10.48
N ILE A 193 -34.80 -10.45 9.41
CA ILE A 193 -34.24 -9.09 9.30
C ILE A 193 -34.84 -8.20 10.40
N TYR A 194 -34.20 -8.14 11.57
CA TYR A 194 -34.65 -7.35 12.72
C TYR A 194 -34.45 -5.85 12.51
N VAL A 195 -33.40 -5.49 11.78
CA VAL A 195 -33.04 -4.12 11.41
C VAL A 195 -33.09 -4.02 9.89
N PRO A 196 -33.85 -3.07 9.30
CA PRO A 196 -33.92 -2.86 7.86
C PRO A 196 -32.54 -2.76 7.18
N LEU A 197 -32.43 -3.31 5.96
CA LEU A 197 -31.15 -3.44 5.26
C LEU A 197 -30.48 -2.08 4.95
N ASP A 198 -31.26 -1.03 4.70
CA ASP A 198 -30.77 0.35 4.54
C ASP A 198 -30.06 0.85 5.80
N LYS A 199 -30.64 0.57 6.98
CA LYS A 199 -30.04 0.89 8.27
C LYS A 199 -28.79 0.06 8.55
N GLN A 200 -28.78 -1.22 8.18
CA GLN A 200 -27.58 -2.05 8.31
C GLN A 200 -26.43 -1.54 7.43
N LYS A 201 -26.72 -1.22 6.17
CA LYS A 201 -25.74 -0.63 5.23
C LYS A 201 -25.19 0.70 5.73
N LEU A 202 -26.01 1.52 6.39
CA LEU A 202 -25.55 2.77 6.98
C LEU A 202 -24.49 2.54 8.07
N LEU A 203 -24.72 1.62 9.00
CA LEU A 203 -23.73 1.27 10.03
C LEU A 203 -22.50 0.61 9.41
N GLN A 204 -22.67 -0.26 8.41
CA GLN A 204 -21.57 -0.90 7.68
C GLN A 204 -20.65 0.14 7.04
N MET A 205 -21.21 1.14 6.36
CA MET A 205 -20.46 2.23 5.74
C MET A 205 -19.60 2.98 6.77
N MET A 206 -20.14 3.26 7.95
CA MET A 206 -19.38 3.91 9.03
C MET A 206 -18.19 3.07 9.49
N VAL A 207 -18.38 1.75 9.67
CA VAL A 207 -17.29 0.84 10.05
C VAL A 207 -16.22 0.76 8.96
N ARG A 208 -16.60 0.74 7.68
CA ARG A 208 -15.66 0.74 6.55
C ARG A 208 -14.86 2.05 6.46
N GLU A 209 -15.49 3.20 6.66
CA GLU A 209 -14.79 4.49 6.71
C GLU A 209 -13.84 4.58 7.90
N TYR A 210 -14.24 4.05 9.06
CA TYR A 210 -13.36 3.91 10.21
C TYR A 210 -12.16 3.01 9.92
N PHE A 211 -12.37 1.84 9.31
CA PHE A 211 -11.30 0.93 8.89
C PHE A 211 -10.27 1.64 8.00
N LYS A 212 -10.72 2.36 6.95
CA LYS A 212 -9.83 3.16 6.08
C LYS A 212 -9.04 4.21 6.88
N SER A 213 -9.67 4.83 7.87
CA SER A 213 -9.00 5.80 8.75
C SER A 213 -7.88 5.15 9.58
N ILE A 214 -8.14 3.98 10.16
CA ILE A 214 -7.13 3.24 10.93
C ILE A 214 -6.02 2.69 10.02
N CYS A 215 -6.31 2.29 8.78
CA CYS A 215 -5.28 1.94 7.80
C CYS A 215 -4.30 3.11 7.55
N ARG A 216 -4.82 4.33 7.35
CA ARG A 216 -3.97 5.53 7.20
C ARG A 216 -3.16 5.82 8.46
N TYR A 217 -3.75 5.64 9.64
CA TYR A 217 -3.05 5.78 10.91
C TYR A 217 -1.92 4.76 11.05
N ALA A 218 -2.18 3.48 10.79
CA ALA A 218 -1.17 2.42 10.85
C ALA A 218 0.00 2.67 9.89
N THR A 219 -0.26 3.18 8.68
CA THR A 219 0.81 3.57 7.74
C THR A 219 1.71 4.66 8.30
N ARG A 220 1.14 5.67 8.98
CA ARG A 220 1.92 6.73 9.63
C ARG A 220 2.75 6.20 10.81
N GLU A 221 2.13 5.41 11.68
CA GLU A 221 2.81 4.78 12.83
C GLU A 221 3.96 3.88 12.38
N HIS A 222 3.79 3.12 11.29
CA HIS A 222 4.86 2.33 10.70
C HIS A 222 6.04 3.21 10.25
N GLY A 223 5.75 4.34 9.61
CA GLY A 223 6.77 5.32 9.22
C GLY A 223 7.56 5.87 10.41
N GLU A 224 6.88 6.23 11.50
CA GLU A 224 7.52 6.67 12.74
C GLU A 224 8.33 5.56 13.41
N LEU A 225 7.82 4.33 13.42
CA LEU A 225 8.55 3.17 13.93
C LEU A 225 9.85 2.94 13.16
N CYS A 226 9.82 3.02 11.83
CA CYS A 226 11.02 2.93 10.99
C CYS A 226 12.02 4.06 11.28
N LYS A 227 11.56 5.29 11.54
CA LYS A 227 12.44 6.40 11.96
C LYS A 227 13.10 6.11 13.31
N MET A 228 12.34 5.60 14.29
CA MET A 228 12.87 5.22 15.60
C MET A 228 13.91 4.09 15.50
N GLN A 229 13.63 3.05 14.69
CA GLN A 229 14.57 1.94 14.42
C GLN A 229 15.88 2.45 13.82
N LYS A 230 15.81 3.33 12.80
CA LYS A 230 16.99 3.94 12.18
C LYS A 230 17.81 4.75 13.18
N LYS A 231 17.15 5.58 14.01
CA LYS A 231 17.82 6.39 15.04
C LYS A 231 18.50 5.53 16.10
N HIS A 232 17.87 4.43 16.51
CA HIS A 232 18.43 3.46 17.45
C HIS A 232 19.68 2.81 16.87
N LYS A 233 19.59 2.27 15.65
CA LYS A 233 20.71 1.66 14.92
C LYS A 233 21.89 2.63 14.76
N HIS A 234 21.64 3.88 14.39
CA HIS A 234 22.69 4.92 14.30
C HIS A 234 23.36 5.21 15.65
N THR A 235 22.60 5.22 16.74
CA THR A 235 23.14 5.48 18.08
C THR A 235 24.02 4.32 18.55
N VAL A 236 23.58 3.07 18.32
CA VAL A 236 24.40 1.89 18.58
C VAL A 236 25.68 1.91 17.75
N GLN A 237 25.61 2.25 16.46
CA GLN A 237 26.79 2.30 15.58
C GLN A 237 27.78 3.41 15.95
N SER A 238 27.31 4.56 16.44
CA SER A 238 28.17 5.71 16.77
C SER A 238 28.74 5.66 18.19
N LYS A 239 28.02 5.07 19.15
CA LYS A 239 28.39 5.07 20.58
C LYS A 239 28.63 3.67 21.17
N GLY A 240 28.52 2.62 20.36
CA GLY A 240 28.60 1.22 20.77
C GLY A 240 27.34 0.69 21.46
N VAL A 241 26.61 1.54 22.20
CA VAL A 241 25.38 1.18 22.92
C VAL A 241 24.37 2.32 22.85
N ALA A 242 23.09 2.00 22.62
CA ALA A 242 22.00 2.96 22.70
C ALA A 242 21.51 3.16 24.15
N PRO A 243 21.08 4.37 24.55
CA PRO A 243 20.50 4.61 25.87
C PRO A 243 19.33 3.68 26.16
N GLN A 244 19.24 3.17 27.39
CA GLN A 244 18.20 2.23 27.80
C GLN A 244 16.78 2.77 27.55
N GLU A 245 16.53 4.05 27.87
CA GLU A 245 15.25 4.71 27.62
C GLU A 245 14.84 4.70 26.13
N MET A 246 15.82 4.77 25.22
CA MET A 246 15.57 4.74 23.78
C MET A 246 15.20 3.33 23.30
N THR A 247 15.90 2.31 23.79
CA THR A 247 15.60 0.91 23.50
C THR A 247 14.21 0.54 24.02
N GLU A 248 13.89 0.89 25.26
CA GLU A 248 12.56 0.64 25.86
C GLU A 248 11.45 1.35 25.08
N LYS A 249 11.65 2.60 24.64
CA LYS A 249 10.68 3.32 23.80
C LYS A 249 10.45 2.62 22.46
N LEU A 250 11.51 2.13 21.82
CA LEU A 250 11.42 1.42 20.55
C LEU A 250 10.67 0.09 20.70
N GLU A 251 11.02 -0.72 21.70
CA GLU A 251 10.35 -1.99 21.99
C GLU A 251 8.86 -1.78 22.29
N ASN A 252 8.53 -0.76 23.10
CA ASN A 252 7.15 -0.40 23.39
C ASN A 252 6.35 0.02 22.14
N ALA A 253 6.97 0.79 21.25
CA ALA A 253 6.37 1.19 19.98
C ALA A 253 6.16 -0.02 19.05
N GLN A 254 7.14 -0.93 18.95
CA GLN A 254 7.03 -2.17 18.17
C GLN A 254 5.91 -3.06 18.68
N MET A 255 5.85 -3.31 19.99
CA MET A 255 4.79 -4.10 20.62
C MET A 255 3.40 -3.50 20.37
N THR A 256 3.29 -2.17 20.43
CA THR A 256 2.02 -1.46 20.17
C THR A 256 1.62 -1.59 18.71
N PHE A 257 2.57 -1.48 17.79
CA PHE A 257 2.34 -1.61 16.35
C PHE A 257 1.92 -3.03 15.94
N VAL A 258 2.54 -4.07 16.50
CA VAL A 258 2.13 -5.48 16.28
C VAL A 258 0.68 -5.72 16.75
N LYS A 259 0.29 -5.16 17.90
CA LYS A 259 -1.10 -5.25 18.39
C LYS A 259 -2.08 -4.52 17.47
N LEU A 260 -1.69 -3.36 16.95
CA LEU A 260 -2.49 -2.57 16.01
C LEU A 260 -2.73 -3.32 14.71
N THR A 261 -1.66 -3.83 14.09
CA THR A 261 -1.71 -4.57 12.81
C THR A 261 -2.52 -5.85 12.93
N SER A 262 -2.32 -6.64 13.99
CA SER A 262 -3.14 -7.84 14.25
C SER A 262 -4.63 -7.51 14.42
N SER A 263 -4.95 -6.40 15.09
CA SER A 263 -6.35 -5.96 15.24
C SER A 263 -6.93 -5.46 13.90
N LEU A 264 -6.12 -4.81 13.08
CA LEU A 264 -6.50 -4.32 11.77
C LEU A 264 -6.80 -5.48 10.81
N GLU A 265 -5.97 -6.53 10.81
CA GLU A 265 -6.19 -7.77 10.06
C GLU A 265 -7.49 -8.47 10.49
N GLN A 266 -7.77 -8.53 11.79
CA GLN A 266 -9.03 -9.08 12.30
C GLN A 266 -10.24 -8.30 11.78
N LEU A 267 -10.19 -6.96 11.78
CA LEU A 267 -11.28 -6.14 11.26
C LEU A 267 -11.41 -6.29 9.74
N ALA A 268 -10.30 -6.33 9.01
CA ALA A 268 -10.26 -6.53 7.56
C ALA A 268 -10.95 -7.86 7.18
N GLY A 269 -10.62 -8.94 7.88
CA GLY A 269 -11.24 -10.25 7.68
C GLY A 269 -12.76 -10.26 7.92
N LEU A 270 -13.24 -9.52 8.92
CA LEU A 270 -14.69 -9.39 9.19
C LEU A 270 -15.43 -8.57 8.12
N LEU A 271 -14.75 -7.61 7.49
CA LEU A 271 -15.32 -6.73 6.46
C LEU A 271 -15.18 -7.29 5.03
N GLY A 272 -14.41 -8.37 4.86
CA GLY A 272 -14.01 -8.89 3.56
C GLY A 272 -13.06 -7.96 2.80
N GLU A 273 -12.25 -7.18 3.50
CA GLU A 273 -11.26 -6.26 2.93
C GLU A 273 -9.82 -6.75 3.18
N SER A 274 -8.85 -6.20 2.46
CA SER A 274 -7.42 -6.47 2.68
C SER A 274 -6.77 -5.39 3.57
N ALA A 275 -6.07 -5.81 4.62
CA ALA A 275 -5.26 -4.90 5.43
C ALA A 275 -3.97 -4.47 4.68
N PRO A 276 -3.40 -3.29 4.98
CA PRO A 276 -2.11 -2.87 4.44
C PRO A 276 -0.99 -3.82 4.87
N GLN A 277 -0.05 -4.10 3.97
CA GLN A 277 1.13 -4.91 4.29
C GLN A 277 2.28 -4.01 4.75
N PHE A 278 2.90 -4.37 5.86
CA PHE A 278 4.05 -3.68 6.44
C PHE A 278 5.25 -4.63 6.43
N SER A 279 6.24 -4.36 5.58
CA SER A 279 7.46 -5.15 5.51
C SER A 279 8.51 -4.59 6.46
N GLU A 280 9.20 -5.45 7.21
CA GLU A 280 10.42 -5.03 7.90
C GLU A 280 11.51 -4.70 6.87
N PRO A 281 12.32 -3.65 7.11
CA PRO A 281 13.49 -3.41 6.28
C PRO A 281 14.49 -4.56 6.46
N GLU A 282 14.71 -5.37 5.41
CA GLU A 282 15.77 -6.37 5.38
C GLU A 282 17.11 -5.74 5.81
N GLU A 283 17.74 -6.30 6.84
CA GLU A 283 19.09 -5.89 7.19
C GLU A 283 20.05 -6.32 6.08
N PRO A 284 20.90 -5.42 5.56
CA PRO A 284 21.98 -5.84 4.68
C PRO A 284 22.91 -6.77 5.46
N PRO A 285 23.41 -7.85 4.84
CA PRO A 285 24.28 -8.82 5.50
C PRO A 285 25.51 -8.12 6.09
N GLU A 286 25.80 -8.45 7.35
CA GLU A 286 27.00 -7.99 8.05
C GLU A 286 28.25 -8.43 7.30
N GLY A 287 28.90 -7.48 6.62
CA GLY A 287 30.13 -7.72 5.90
C GLY A 287 30.69 -6.41 5.36
N GLU A 288 31.87 -6.06 5.87
CA GLU A 288 32.82 -5.09 5.31
C GLU A 288 32.68 -3.60 5.72
N GLY A 289 33.42 -3.26 6.79
CA GLY A 289 34.38 -2.16 6.80
C GLY A 289 33.85 -0.74 6.55
N ILE A 290 33.31 -0.09 7.59
CA ILE A 290 32.93 1.32 7.53
C ILE A 290 34.17 2.20 7.73
N VAL A 291 34.67 2.80 6.63
CA VAL A 291 35.45 4.04 6.69
C VAL A 291 34.47 5.21 6.76
N GLN A 292 34.61 5.99 7.84
CA GLN A 292 33.71 7.04 8.29
C GLN A 292 33.81 8.30 7.41
N GLY A 293 32.68 8.79 6.90
CA GLY A 293 32.59 10.03 6.11
C GLY A 293 31.18 10.60 6.07
N VAL A 294 30.99 11.67 6.85
CA VAL A 294 29.89 12.68 6.90
C VAL A 294 28.73 12.48 5.91
N LEU A 295 27.56 12.09 6.43
CA LEU A 295 26.27 12.19 5.73
C LEU A 295 25.64 13.54 6.07
N ILE A 296 25.46 14.38 5.06
CA ILE A 296 24.50 15.48 5.10
C ILE A 296 23.13 14.86 4.85
N GLU A 297 22.26 14.89 5.86
CA GLU A 297 20.87 14.44 5.78
C GLU A 297 20.06 15.46 4.96
N THR A 298 19.75 15.14 3.71
CA THR A 298 18.62 15.78 3.01
C THR A 298 17.39 14.90 3.20
N GLU A 299 16.39 15.47 3.88
CA GLU A 299 15.08 14.87 4.11
C GLU A 299 14.37 14.56 2.78
N LEU A 300 14.33 13.29 2.39
CA LEU A 300 13.44 12.87 1.31
C LEU A 300 12.04 12.71 1.88
N SER A 301 11.28 13.80 1.80
CA SER A 301 9.83 13.76 1.78
C SER A 301 9.32 12.77 0.72
N GLU A 302 8.06 12.34 0.81
CA GLU A 302 7.39 11.56 -0.23
C GLU A 302 7.26 12.39 -1.52
N GLU A 303 8.38 12.63 -2.21
CA GLU A 303 8.40 13.27 -3.50
C GLU A 303 7.84 12.31 -4.55
N SER A 304 6.92 12.82 -5.37
CA SER A 304 6.44 12.13 -6.56
C SER A 304 7.64 11.71 -7.44
N LEU A 305 7.57 10.46 -7.95
CA LEU A 305 8.55 9.88 -8.88
C LEU A 305 8.79 10.80 -10.10
N TRP A 306 7.76 11.55 -10.49
CA TRP A 306 7.74 12.48 -11.61
C TRP A 306 7.56 13.92 -11.10
N GLU A 307 8.22 14.88 -11.75
CA GLU A 307 8.20 16.30 -11.40
C GLU A 307 6.81 16.92 -11.57
N ASP A 308 6.06 16.47 -12.58
CA ASP A 308 4.74 16.96 -12.91
C ASP A 308 3.86 15.86 -13.55
N SER A 309 2.56 16.14 -13.65
CA SER A 309 1.56 15.21 -14.17
C SER A 309 1.68 14.94 -15.67
N ASP A 310 2.19 15.90 -16.47
CA ASP A 310 2.35 15.74 -17.92
C ASP A 310 3.52 14.81 -18.24
N THR A 311 4.63 14.97 -17.49
CA THR A 311 5.78 14.08 -17.50
C THR A 311 5.37 12.66 -17.09
N GLN A 312 4.59 12.50 -16.02
CA GLN A 312 4.05 11.19 -15.65
C GLN A 312 3.17 10.61 -16.77
N ALA A 313 2.30 11.41 -17.38
CA ALA A 313 1.47 10.98 -18.49
C ALA A 313 2.31 10.51 -19.69
N PHE A 314 3.43 11.18 -19.97
CA PHE A 314 4.33 10.81 -21.04
C PHE A 314 5.04 9.46 -20.82
N TYR A 315 5.38 9.07 -19.59
CA TYR A 315 6.07 7.79 -19.33
C TYR A 315 5.15 6.63 -18.94
N GLU A 316 3.97 6.91 -18.39
CA GLU A 316 3.09 5.86 -17.82
C GLU A 316 1.78 5.66 -18.60
N HIS A 317 1.27 6.67 -19.31
CA HIS A 317 0.04 6.56 -20.08
C HIS A 317 0.37 6.31 -21.57
N LEU A 318 0.50 5.02 -21.92
CA LEU A 318 0.77 4.55 -23.28
C LEU A 318 -0.53 4.06 -23.95
N PRO A 319 -0.73 4.27 -25.27
CA PRO A 319 -1.81 3.65 -26.03
C PRO A 319 -1.80 2.12 -25.91
N ASP A 320 -2.96 1.51 -25.65
CA ASP A 320 -3.11 0.06 -25.61
C ASP A 320 -3.33 -0.52 -27.01
N LEU A 321 -2.24 -0.79 -27.72
CA LEU A 321 -2.31 -1.39 -29.06
C LEU A 321 -3.03 -2.75 -29.07
N LYS A 322 -3.00 -3.53 -27.99
CA LYS A 322 -3.68 -4.84 -27.94
C LYS A 322 -5.21 -4.69 -27.94
N ALA A 323 -5.72 -3.60 -27.40
CA ALA A 323 -7.15 -3.29 -27.41
C ALA A 323 -7.63 -2.73 -28.76
N ILE A 324 -6.75 -2.03 -29.49
CA ILE A 324 -7.09 -1.34 -30.77
C ILE A 324 -6.88 -2.27 -31.98
N MET A 325 -6.15 -3.40 -31.83
CA MET A 325 -5.92 -4.36 -32.92
C MET A 325 -7.19 -5.13 -33.35
N PRO A 326 -7.60 -5.08 -34.64
CA PRO A 326 -8.62 -5.96 -35.20
C PRO A 326 -8.27 -7.43 -35.00
N ALA A 327 -9.27 -8.25 -34.65
CA ALA A 327 -9.10 -9.69 -34.39
C ALA A 327 -8.41 -10.46 -35.55
N ILE A 328 -8.50 -9.95 -36.77
CA ILE A 328 -7.92 -10.54 -38.00
C ILE A 328 -6.38 -10.48 -38.02
N LEU A 329 -5.74 -9.55 -37.30
CA LEU A 329 -4.27 -9.47 -37.19
C LEU A 329 -3.69 -10.33 -36.07
N LYS A 330 -4.53 -10.95 -35.21
CA LYS A 330 -4.06 -11.83 -34.11
C LYS A 330 -3.51 -13.17 -34.61
N ASP A 331 -3.96 -13.65 -35.78
CA ASP A 331 -3.54 -14.97 -36.28
C ASP A 331 -2.14 -14.99 -36.96
N ASN A 332 -1.55 -13.84 -37.33
CA ASN A 332 -0.18 -13.82 -37.87
C ASN A 332 0.92 -14.02 -36.82
N THR A 333 0.56 -14.22 -35.54
CA THR A 333 1.52 -14.50 -34.46
C THR A 333 1.64 -15.98 -34.09
N LYS A 334 0.94 -16.88 -34.79
CA LYS A 334 1.01 -18.33 -34.56
C LYS A 334 2.04 -19.08 -35.41
N ASP A 335 2.64 -18.45 -36.42
CA ASP A 335 3.52 -19.17 -37.38
C ASP A 335 5.04 -19.09 -37.12
N ASP A 336 5.51 -18.54 -35.99
CA ASP A 336 6.95 -18.51 -35.66
C ASP A 336 7.29 -19.31 -34.38
N LYS A 337 6.58 -20.42 -34.15
CA LYS A 337 6.91 -21.42 -33.12
C LYS A 337 7.17 -22.80 -33.73
N GLU A 338 7.99 -22.90 -34.77
CA GLU A 338 8.46 -24.19 -35.28
C GLU A 338 9.73 -24.02 -36.13
N ASN A 339 10.88 -23.72 -35.51
CA ASN A 339 12.19 -24.19 -36.00
C ASN A 339 13.38 -23.91 -35.05
N TYR A 340 13.39 -24.47 -33.84
CA TYR A 340 14.64 -24.60 -33.06
C TYR A 340 14.61 -25.91 -32.27
N ASP A 341 14.58 -27.04 -32.99
CA ASP A 341 15.01 -28.33 -32.48
C ASP A 341 15.73 -29.05 -33.63
N GLU A 342 17.06 -29.05 -33.53
CA GLU A 342 18.06 -29.94 -34.16
C GLU A 342 19.26 -29.14 -34.67
N LEU A 343 20.24 -28.94 -33.77
CA LEU A 343 21.66 -29.14 -34.06
C LEU A 343 22.42 -29.26 -32.73
N GLY A 344 22.71 -30.52 -32.36
CA GLY A 344 23.81 -31.02 -31.50
C GLY A 344 24.05 -30.32 -30.15
N ARG A 345 23.67 -30.89 -28.99
CA ARG A 345 24.24 -32.08 -28.31
C ARG A 345 25.70 -31.91 -27.88
N ASP A 346 25.93 -32.22 -26.60
CA ASP A 346 27.19 -32.35 -25.83
C ASP A 346 27.78 -31.05 -25.26
N GLU A 347 28.03 -30.84 -23.95
CA GLU A 347 28.07 -31.68 -22.74
C GLU A 347 27.70 -30.82 -21.50
N GLU A 348 26.98 -31.40 -20.54
CA GLU A 348 26.96 -30.90 -19.16
C GLU A 348 28.30 -31.20 -18.46
N LYS A 349 28.88 -30.21 -17.76
CA LYS A 349 29.58 -30.47 -16.50
C LYS A 349 29.70 -29.23 -15.62
N SER A 350 29.20 -29.41 -14.40
CA SER A 350 29.39 -28.61 -13.19
C SER A 350 30.85 -28.22 -12.90
N VAL A 351 31.07 -27.08 -12.22
CA VAL A 351 31.86 -26.88 -10.98
C VAL A 351 32.24 -25.39 -10.80
N SER A 352 32.09 -24.86 -9.59
CA SER A 352 32.60 -23.58 -9.06
C SER A 352 34.09 -23.69 -8.60
N PRO A 353 34.75 -22.66 -8.02
CA PRO A 353 35.17 -21.34 -8.52
C PRO A 353 36.73 -21.11 -8.49
N SER A 354 37.17 -19.94 -9.02
CA SER A 354 38.48 -19.21 -8.82
C SER A 354 39.71 -19.62 -9.67
N PRO A 355 40.79 -18.79 -9.76
CA PRO A 355 40.90 -17.37 -10.16
C PRO A 355 42.05 -17.10 -11.20
N GLU A 356 42.09 -15.87 -11.73
CA GLU A 356 43.23 -15.15 -12.38
C GLU A 356 43.99 -15.74 -13.59
N GLY A 357 44.13 -14.93 -14.65
CA GLY A 357 45.14 -15.15 -15.70
C GLY A 357 44.87 -14.39 -16.99
N ALA A 358 45.70 -13.38 -17.27
CA ALA A 358 45.63 -12.47 -18.41
C ALA A 358 45.87 -13.14 -19.78
N GLY A 359 45.36 -12.51 -20.85
CA GLY A 359 45.97 -12.60 -22.18
C GLY A 359 45.03 -12.85 -23.36
N GLY A 360 44.39 -11.76 -23.82
CA GLY A 360 44.14 -11.40 -25.22
C GLY A 360 43.62 -12.44 -26.22
N GLU A 361 42.43 -12.17 -26.76
CA GLU A 361 42.22 -12.11 -28.21
C GLU A 361 41.35 -10.89 -28.52
N ALA A 362 41.92 -9.95 -29.26
CA ALA A 362 41.30 -8.72 -29.69
C ALA A 362 40.45 -9.02 -30.94
N GLU A 363 39.15 -9.21 -30.77
CA GLU A 363 38.22 -9.07 -31.88
C GLU A 363 38.23 -7.61 -32.36
N ALA A 364 38.50 -7.43 -33.65
CA ALA A 364 38.58 -6.14 -34.33
C ALA A 364 37.38 -5.25 -33.97
N GLU A 365 37.66 -4.15 -33.27
CA GLU A 365 36.67 -3.18 -32.78
C GLU A 365 36.08 -2.35 -33.94
N GLU A 366 35.12 -2.93 -34.65
CA GLU A 366 34.36 -2.30 -35.74
C GLU A 366 33.40 -1.22 -35.18
N ASP A 367 33.28 -0.09 -35.87
CA ASP A 367 32.32 0.96 -35.51
C ASP A 367 30.89 0.43 -35.67
N LEU A 368 30.20 0.25 -34.53
CA LEU A 368 28.84 -0.30 -34.48
C LEU A 368 27.83 0.55 -35.25
N ALA A 369 28.05 1.86 -35.37
CA ALA A 369 27.21 2.73 -36.17
C ALA A 369 27.38 2.45 -37.67
N GLU A 370 28.63 2.32 -38.14
CA GLU A 370 28.92 2.00 -39.54
C GLU A 370 28.38 0.61 -39.92
N LYS A 371 28.51 -0.36 -39.02
CA LYS A 371 27.92 -1.70 -39.19
C LYS A 371 26.39 -1.63 -39.26
N ALA A 372 25.75 -0.89 -38.36
CA ALA A 372 24.30 -0.71 -38.37
C ALA A 372 23.81 -0.02 -39.65
N GLU A 373 24.55 0.95 -40.20
CA GLU A 373 24.23 1.58 -41.48
C GLU A 373 24.31 0.59 -42.65
N LYS A 374 25.38 -0.21 -42.70
CA LYS A 374 25.56 -1.25 -43.73
C LYS A 374 24.47 -2.32 -43.64
N GLU A 375 24.14 -2.77 -42.42
CA GLU A 375 23.04 -3.71 -42.16
C GLU A 375 21.69 -3.12 -42.59
N MET A 376 21.40 -1.86 -42.26
CA MET A 376 20.14 -1.20 -42.63
C MET A 376 19.96 -1.05 -44.15
N ARG A 377 21.05 -0.82 -44.90
CA ARG A 377 21.03 -0.70 -46.37
C ARG A 377 20.81 -2.04 -47.09
N LYS A 378 21.16 -3.17 -46.46
CA LYS A 378 20.99 -4.52 -47.03
C LYS A 378 19.55 -5.03 -46.96
N VAL A 379 18.71 -4.42 -46.13
CA VAL A 379 17.32 -4.85 -45.93
C VAL A 379 16.42 -4.13 -46.94
N GLU A 380 16.05 -4.83 -48.00
CA GLU A 380 15.04 -4.36 -48.95
C GLU A 380 13.66 -4.36 -48.27
N THR A 381 13.00 -3.20 -48.26
CA THR A 381 11.69 -3.03 -47.60
C THR A 381 10.72 -2.29 -48.50
N LYS A 382 9.42 -2.40 -48.21
CA LYS A 382 8.36 -1.70 -48.95
C LYS A 382 8.59 -0.17 -48.89
N PRO A 383 8.24 0.58 -49.96
CA PRO A 383 8.37 2.05 -50.00
C PRO A 383 7.67 2.77 -48.84
N GLN A 384 6.61 2.16 -48.31
CA GLN A 384 5.84 2.66 -47.16
C GLN A 384 6.68 2.74 -45.87
N LEU A 385 7.60 1.79 -45.65
CA LEU A 385 8.51 1.85 -44.49
C LEU A 385 9.56 2.94 -44.68
N ASP A 386 10.11 3.12 -45.88
CA ASP A 386 11.08 4.18 -46.13
C ASP A 386 10.45 5.58 -45.95
N LEU A 387 9.16 5.73 -46.31
CA LEU A 387 8.40 6.95 -46.01
C LEU A 387 8.21 7.13 -44.49
N PHE A 388 7.84 6.07 -43.77
CA PHE A 388 7.69 6.08 -42.32
C PHE A 388 8.99 6.52 -41.62
N LEU A 389 10.13 5.95 -42.00
CA LEU A 389 11.45 6.28 -41.43
C LEU A 389 11.87 7.73 -41.75
N LYS A 390 11.45 8.30 -42.89
CA LYS A 390 11.67 9.72 -43.23
C LYS A 390 10.79 10.67 -42.43
N GLN A 391 9.59 10.23 -42.03
CA GLN A 391 8.66 11.02 -41.21
C GLN A 391 9.04 10.98 -39.73
N LEU A 392 9.64 9.89 -39.26
CA LEU A 392 9.94 9.65 -37.85
C LEU A 392 10.76 10.77 -37.16
N PRO A 393 11.77 11.41 -37.79
CA PRO A 393 12.49 12.56 -37.20
C PRO A 393 11.68 13.86 -37.11
N GLN A 394 10.50 13.91 -37.72
CA GLN A 394 9.58 15.06 -37.74
C GLN A 394 8.51 14.96 -36.65
N CYS A 395 8.43 13.83 -35.94
CA CYS A 395 7.57 13.68 -34.77
C CYS A 395 8.19 14.45 -33.60
N LEU A 396 7.52 15.51 -33.14
CA LEU A 396 8.04 16.42 -32.11
C LEU A 396 7.18 16.44 -30.84
N ASN A 397 6.11 15.65 -30.78
CA ASN A 397 5.19 15.62 -29.65
C ASN A 397 4.62 14.22 -29.40
N ARG A 398 3.95 14.06 -28.26
CA ARG A 398 3.34 12.80 -27.81
C ARG A 398 2.35 12.23 -28.83
N ASP A 399 1.44 13.05 -29.33
CA ASP A 399 0.34 12.55 -30.15
C ASP A 399 0.83 12.08 -31.53
N THR A 400 1.81 12.78 -32.13
CA THR A 400 2.40 12.36 -33.42
C THR A 400 3.20 11.08 -33.30
N ILE A 401 3.94 10.85 -32.19
CA ILE A 401 4.70 9.61 -32.03
C ILE A 401 3.79 8.41 -31.72
N ASP A 402 2.69 8.63 -30.99
CA ASP A 402 1.68 7.62 -30.71
C ASP A 402 0.98 7.18 -32.00
N GLN A 403 0.62 8.13 -32.87
CA GLN A 403 0.05 7.84 -34.20
C GLN A 403 1.02 7.04 -35.08
N MET A 404 2.32 7.35 -35.02
CA MET A 404 3.34 6.57 -35.74
C MET A 404 3.45 5.15 -35.19
N ALA A 405 3.34 4.96 -33.87
CA ALA A 405 3.34 3.63 -33.26
C ALA A 405 2.15 2.80 -33.75
N GLU A 406 0.96 3.40 -33.81
CA GLU A 406 -0.24 2.77 -34.37
C GLU A 406 -0.03 2.44 -35.85
N GLN A 407 0.39 3.40 -36.68
CA GLN A 407 0.63 3.19 -38.11
C GLN A 407 1.62 2.05 -38.35
N PHE A 408 2.70 1.98 -37.57
CA PHE A 408 3.68 0.89 -37.67
C PHE A 408 3.05 -0.45 -37.29
N CYS A 409 2.33 -0.50 -36.16
CA CYS A 409 1.66 -1.70 -35.67
C CYS A 409 0.68 -2.29 -36.69
N PHE A 410 -0.14 -1.44 -37.32
CA PHE A 410 -1.20 -1.87 -38.26
C PHE A 410 -0.68 -2.25 -39.63
N ASN A 411 0.28 -1.49 -40.17
CA ASN A 411 0.61 -1.55 -41.59
C ASN A 411 2.02 -2.07 -41.88
N LEU A 412 2.93 -2.01 -40.90
CA LEU A 412 4.36 -2.19 -41.12
C LEU A 412 5.00 -3.23 -40.18
N ASN A 413 4.28 -3.80 -39.21
CA ASN A 413 4.84 -4.74 -38.24
C ASN A 413 5.17 -6.11 -38.86
N THR A 414 6.36 -6.23 -39.41
CA THR A 414 6.95 -7.48 -39.90
C THR A 414 8.38 -7.60 -39.38
N ARG A 415 8.91 -8.81 -39.26
CA ARG A 415 10.26 -9.05 -38.74
C ARG A 415 11.36 -8.24 -39.46
N PRO A 416 11.40 -8.15 -40.82
CA PRO A 416 12.38 -7.32 -41.53
C PRO A 416 12.21 -5.82 -41.24
N ASN A 417 10.96 -5.35 -41.12
CA ASN A 417 10.68 -3.94 -40.85
C ASN A 417 11.04 -3.57 -39.40
N ARG A 418 10.82 -4.46 -38.43
CA ARG A 418 11.25 -4.28 -37.04
C ARG A 418 12.77 -4.19 -36.96
N TYR A 419 13.47 -5.10 -37.62
CA TYR A 419 14.93 -5.06 -37.72
C TYR A 419 15.45 -3.75 -38.32
N LYS A 420 14.87 -3.29 -39.45
CA LYS A 420 15.25 -2.00 -40.06
C LYS A 420 14.91 -0.80 -39.16
N LEU A 421 13.76 -0.82 -38.48
CA LEU A 421 13.37 0.20 -37.51
C LEU A 421 14.35 0.27 -36.34
N THR A 422 14.73 -0.87 -35.74
CA THR A 422 15.72 -0.93 -34.66
C THR A 422 17.04 -0.23 -35.05
N ARG A 423 17.54 -0.47 -36.27
CA ARG A 423 18.75 0.20 -36.78
C ARG A 423 18.56 1.69 -37.00
N ALA A 424 17.42 2.09 -37.56
CA ALA A 424 17.10 3.51 -37.74
C ALA A 424 17.03 4.26 -36.40
N LEU A 425 16.44 3.66 -35.37
CA LEU A 425 16.39 4.22 -34.01
C LEU A 425 17.80 4.32 -33.40
N PHE A 426 18.62 3.27 -33.50
CA PHE A 426 20.00 3.26 -32.99
C PHE A 426 20.88 4.36 -33.63
N LEU A 427 20.68 4.61 -34.93
CA LEU A 427 21.39 5.59 -35.74
C LEU A 427 20.87 7.03 -35.60
N VAL A 428 20.04 7.31 -34.59
CA VAL A 428 19.57 8.67 -34.30
C VAL A 428 20.75 9.67 -34.26
N PRO A 429 20.65 10.82 -34.95
CA PRO A 429 21.74 11.80 -34.98
C PRO A 429 22.10 12.28 -33.57
N ARG A 430 23.41 12.33 -33.25
CA ARG A 430 23.89 12.80 -31.93
C ARG A 430 23.49 14.24 -31.59
N THR A 431 23.14 15.04 -32.61
CA THR A 431 22.64 16.41 -32.47
C THR A 431 21.15 16.49 -32.14
N ARG A 432 20.39 15.39 -32.28
CA ARG A 432 18.94 15.34 -32.10
C ARG A 432 18.56 14.54 -30.84
N LEU A 433 19.07 14.99 -29.69
CA LEU A 433 18.78 14.38 -28.40
C LEU A 433 17.30 14.54 -27.98
N ASP A 434 16.60 15.52 -28.58
CA ASP A 434 15.16 15.75 -28.45
C ASP A 434 14.31 14.55 -28.89
N LEU A 435 14.83 13.71 -29.80
CA LEU A 435 14.10 12.56 -30.32
C LEU A 435 14.17 11.33 -29.39
N LEU A 436 15.12 11.27 -28.45
CA LEU A 436 15.34 10.08 -27.62
C LEU A 436 14.14 9.70 -26.74
N PRO A 437 13.45 10.64 -26.06
CA PRO A 437 12.25 10.31 -25.29
C PRO A 437 11.12 9.80 -26.18
N LEU A 438 10.94 10.41 -27.36
CA LEU A 438 9.91 10.02 -28.33
C LEU A 438 10.18 8.64 -28.92
N TYR A 439 11.43 8.36 -29.30
CA TYR A 439 11.83 7.05 -29.82
C TYR A 439 11.71 5.97 -28.74
N SER A 440 12.03 6.29 -27.49
CA SER A 440 11.82 5.38 -26.36
C SER A 440 10.33 5.13 -26.10
N ARG A 441 9.48 6.15 -26.25
CA ARG A 441 8.01 6.01 -26.17
C ARG A 441 7.48 5.11 -27.28
N LEU A 442 7.90 5.30 -28.53
CA LEU A 442 7.55 4.44 -29.66
C LEU A 442 7.88 2.96 -29.37
N VAL A 443 9.11 2.70 -28.90
CA VAL A 443 9.56 1.35 -28.52
C VAL A 443 8.69 0.78 -27.39
N ALA A 444 8.37 1.58 -26.38
CA ALA A 444 7.55 1.16 -25.24
C ALA A 444 6.11 0.82 -25.65
N ILE A 445 5.52 1.60 -26.57
CA ILE A 445 4.18 1.35 -27.12
C ILE A 445 4.15 0.07 -27.94
N LEU A 446 5.19 -0.18 -28.76
CA LEU A 446 5.29 -1.38 -29.59
C LEU A 446 5.69 -2.64 -28.82
N LYS A 447 6.27 -2.52 -27.61
CA LYS A 447 6.72 -3.64 -26.76
C LYS A 447 5.72 -4.80 -26.65
N PRO A 448 4.39 -4.60 -26.47
CA PRO A 448 3.44 -5.70 -26.32
C PRO A 448 3.22 -6.54 -27.58
N VAL A 449 3.58 -6.03 -28.77
CA VAL A 449 3.35 -6.65 -30.09
C VAL A 449 4.65 -6.93 -30.88
N ALA A 450 5.77 -6.35 -30.43
CA ALA A 450 7.08 -6.37 -31.07
C ALA A 450 8.17 -6.37 -29.99
N VAL A 451 8.19 -7.42 -29.16
CA VAL A 451 9.11 -7.53 -28.00
C VAL A 451 10.58 -7.50 -28.44
N ASP A 452 10.88 -8.15 -29.57
CA ASP A 452 12.20 -8.26 -30.18
C ASP A 452 12.84 -6.89 -30.48
N LEU A 453 12.03 -5.90 -30.89
CA LEU A 453 12.50 -4.56 -31.22
C LEU A 453 13.16 -3.86 -30.02
N GLY A 454 12.52 -3.94 -28.84
CA GLY A 454 13.04 -3.31 -27.62
C GLY A 454 14.29 -4.02 -27.09
N GLU A 455 14.29 -5.35 -27.11
CA GLU A 455 15.43 -6.17 -26.66
C GLU A 455 16.66 -5.96 -27.54
N GLU A 456 16.50 -5.98 -28.86
CA GLU A 456 17.60 -5.77 -29.80
C GLU A 456 18.15 -4.34 -29.69
N LEU A 457 17.29 -3.31 -29.57
CA LEU A 457 17.75 -1.93 -29.40
C LEU A 457 18.56 -1.76 -28.10
N CYS A 458 18.09 -2.31 -26.98
CA CYS A 458 18.81 -2.28 -25.71
C CYS A 458 20.17 -2.99 -25.82
N ALA A 459 20.23 -4.16 -26.46
CA ALA A 459 21.47 -4.88 -26.67
C ALA A 459 22.50 -4.08 -27.48
N LEU A 460 22.06 -3.42 -28.56
CA LEU A 460 22.92 -2.56 -29.38
C LEU A 460 23.46 -1.36 -28.59
N LEU A 461 22.61 -0.69 -27.82
CA LEU A 461 23.01 0.46 -27.01
C LEU A 461 23.95 0.07 -25.86
N LEU A 462 23.75 -1.09 -25.22
CA LEU A 462 24.66 -1.58 -24.18
C LEU A 462 26.03 -2.01 -24.73
N LYS A 463 26.03 -2.59 -25.94
CA LYS A 463 27.27 -2.93 -26.66
C LYS A 463 28.02 -1.66 -27.06
N ASP A 464 27.31 -0.68 -27.62
CA ASP A 464 27.87 0.64 -27.96
C ASP A 464 28.37 1.35 -26.71
N PHE A 465 27.62 1.37 -25.61
CA PHE A 465 28.08 1.92 -24.34
C PHE A 465 29.41 1.32 -23.88
N SER A 466 29.55 -0.01 -23.95
CA SER A 466 30.77 -0.70 -23.55
C SER A 466 31.94 -0.37 -24.47
N TYR A 467 31.70 -0.24 -25.77
CA TYR A 467 32.69 0.20 -26.76
C TYR A 467 33.11 1.67 -26.55
N GLN A 468 32.15 2.57 -26.38
CA GLN A 468 32.38 3.99 -26.11
C GLN A 468 33.15 4.22 -24.80
N LEU A 469 32.92 3.39 -23.78
CA LEU A 469 33.66 3.48 -22.52
C LEU A 469 35.13 3.04 -22.67
N ARG A 470 35.42 2.03 -23.49
CA ARG A 470 36.79 1.58 -23.75
C ARG A 470 37.60 2.60 -24.57
N LYS A 471 36.96 3.26 -25.55
CA LYS A 471 37.63 4.27 -26.38
C LYS A 471 37.84 5.56 -25.60
N LYS A 472 39.07 5.82 -25.16
CA LYS A 472 39.40 6.98 -24.29
C LYS A 472 39.43 8.34 -25.01
N ASP A 473 39.22 8.37 -26.32
CA ASP A 473 39.22 9.61 -27.12
C ASP A 473 38.06 10.54 -26.72
N GLN A 474 38.39 11.81 -26.48
CA GLN A 474 37.46 12.88 -26.10
C GLN A 474 36.73 13.48 -27.32
N MET A 475 37.19 13.25 -28.55
CA MET A 475 36.66 13.90 -29.75
C MET A 475 35.19 13.54 -30.07
N ASN A 476 34.64 12.47 -29.50
CA ASN A 476 33.28 12.00 -29.77
C ASN A 476 32.36 12.03 -28.53
N ILE A 477 32.54 13.00 -27.63
CA ILE A 477 31.71 13.09 -26.41
C ILE A 477 30.21 13.11 -26.72
N GLU A 478 29.77 13.84 -27.75
CA GLU A 478 28.37 13.90 -28.19
C GLU A 478 27.77 12.52 -28.48
N THR A 479 28.54 11.64 -29.13
CA THR A 479 28.11 10.27 -29.43
C THR A 479 27.94 9.47 -28.15
N LYS A 480 28.87 9.61 -27.20
CA LYS A 480 28.79 8.96 -25.89
C LYS A 480 27.58 9.43 -25.09
N VAL A 481 27.32 10.75 -25.11
CA VAL A 481 26.16 11.37 -24.46
C VAL A 481 24.85 10.86 -25.05
N LYS A 482 24.74 10.78 -26.38
CA LYS A 482 23.58 10.20 -27.06
C LYS A 482 23.28 8.81 -26.52
N THR A 483 24.28 7.94 -26.44
CA THR A 483 24.11 6.54 -26.00
C THR A 483 23.64 6.45 -24.55
N VAL A 484 24.24 7.18 -23.60
CA VAL A 484 23.79 7.13 -22.19
C VAL A 484 22.42 7.76 -21.98
N ARG A 485 22.10 8.85 -22.68
CA ARG A 485 20.78 9.46 -22.60
C ARG A 485 19.70 8.53 -23.16
N PHE A 486 19.99 7.81 -24.25
CA PHE A 486 19.04 6.86 -24.82
C PHE A 486 18.78 5.68 -23.87
N LEU A 487 19.83 5.13 -23.24
CA LEU A 487 19.67 4.12 -22.19
C LEU A 487 18.81 4.64 -21.02
N ALA A 488 19.02 5.89 -20.60
CA ALA A 488 18.23 6.52 -19.53
C ALA A 488 16.74 6.67 -19.90
N GLU A 489 16.43 7.11 -21.12
CA GLU A 489 15.05 7.22 -21.60
C GLU A 489 14.35 5.84 -21.65
N LEU A 490 15.01 4.82 -22.20
CA LEU A 490 14.50 3.45 -22.22
C LEU A 490 14.30 2.87 -20.81
N THR A 491 15.10 3.31 -19.83
CA THR A 491 14.96 2.93 -18.42
C THR A 491 13.68 3.49 -17.80
N LYS A 492 13.39 4.78 -18.06
CA LYS A 492 12.16 5.44 -17.58
C LYS A 492 10.89 4.76 -18.10
N PHE A 493 10.92 4.30 -19.35
CA PHE A 493 9.85 3.50 -19.95
C PHE A 493 9.84 2.01 -19.54
N ARG A 494 10.78 1.55 -18.72
CA ARG A 494 10.91 0.14 -18.29
C ARG A 494 11.07 -0.82 -19.49
N VAL A 495 11.68 -0.32 -20.58
CA VAL A 495 12.14 -1.16 -21.70
C VAL A 495 13.50 -1.76 -21.33
N LEU A 496 14.43 -0.92 -20.88
CA LEU A 496 15.70 -1.36 -20.29
C LEU A 496 15.50 -1.65 -18.79
N PRO A 497 15.90 -2.82 -18.27
CA PRO A 497 15.86 -3.09 -16.84
C PRO A 497 16.76 -2.14 -16.06
N MET A 498 16.27 -1.60 -14.94
CA MET A 498 17.01 -0.61 -14.13
C MET A 498 18.35 -1.14 -13.59
N SER A 499 18.46 -2.45 -13.36
CA SER A 499 19.71 -3.12 -12.97
C SER A 499 20.81 -2.96 -14.02
N GLU A 500 20.46 -2.96 -15.30
CA GLU A 500 21.40 -2.71 -16.41
C GLU A 500 21.94 -1.28 -16.34
N THR A 501 21.05 -0.30 -16.14
CA THR A 501 21.40 1.12 -16.03
C THR A 501 22.29 1.40 -14.82
N LEU A 502 22.00 0.77 -13.68
CA LEU A 502 22.87 0.85 -12.49
C LEU A 502 24.23 0.18 -12.72
N ARG A 503 24.29 -0.92 -13.48
CA ARG A 503 25.57 -1.53 -13.86
C ARG A 503 26.38 -0.62 -14.79
N CYS A 504 25.72 0.06 -15.73
CA CYS A 504 26.36 1.09 -16.57
C CYS A 504 26.92 2.22 -15.70
N LEU A 505 26.12 2.76 -14.77
CA LEU A 505 26.59 3.79 -13.83
C LEU A 505 27.78 3.30 -13.00
N LYS A 506 27.74 2.06 -12.48
CA LYS A 506 28.86 1.46 -11.75
C LYS A 506 30.13 1.37 -12.60
N LYS A 507 30.02 0.97 -13.87
CA LYS A 507 31.17 0.92 -14.80
C LYS A 507 31.75 2.31 -15.06
N LEU A 508 30.91 3.33 -15.26
CA LEU A 508 31.35 4.71 -15.45
C LEU A 508 32.05 5.27 -14.20
N LEU A 509 31.52 4.99 -13.01
CA LEU A 509 32.14 5.44 -11.75
C LEU A 509 33.45 4.69 -11.44
N GLY A 510 33.62 3.48 -11.97
CA GLY A 510 34.86 2.71 -11.87
C GLY A 510 35.99 3.23 -12.77
N ASP A 511 35.67 3.92 -13.87
CA ASP A 511 36.64 4.55 -14.78
C ASP A 511 36.58 6.07 -14.64
N PHE A 512 37.51 6.66 -13.88
CA PHE A 512 37.50 8.08 -13.55
C PHE A 512 38.11 8.99 -14.64
N SER A 513 37.74 8.75 -15.90
CA SER A 513 38.16 9.56 -17.05
C SER A 513 37.18 10.72 -17.32
N HIS A 514 37.63 11.78 -18.00
CA HIS A 514 36.80 12.97 -18.26
C HIS A 514 35.49 12.62 -18.98
N HIS A 515 35.55 11.74 -19.98
CA HIS A 515 34.36 11.36 -20.74
C HIS A 515 33.42 10.45 -19.92
N ALA A 516 33.94 9.58 -19.06
CA ALA A 516 33.11 8.74 -18.19
C ALA A 516 32.38 9.56 -17.12
N ILE A 517 33.01 10.64 -16.64
CA ILE A 517 32.38 11.65 -15.78
C ILE A 517 31.22 12.32 -16.51
N ASP A 518 31.46 12.86 -17.71
CA ASP A 518 30.42 13.54 -18.51
C ASP A 518 29.25 12.59 -18.82
N MET A 519 29.55 11.33 -19.18
CA MET A 519 28.55 10.27 -19.38
C MET A 519 27.74 10.00 -18.10
N SER A 520 28.39 9.96 -16.94
CA SER A 520 27.72 9.74 -15.65
C SER A 520 26.77 10.88 -15.32
N CYS A 521 27.21 12.12 -15.51
CA CYS A 521 26.39 13.30 -15.29
C CYS A 521 25.14 13.28 -16.17
N HIS A 522 25.27 12.95 -17.45
CA HIS A 522 24.09 12.88 -18.32
C HIS A 522 23.17 11.70 -18.03
N LEU A 523 23.71 10.55 -17.62
CA LEU A 523 22.88 9.40 -17.21
C LEU A 523 22.03 9.76 -15.98
N VAL A 524 22.65 10.38 -14.97
CA VAL A 524 21.98 10.81 -13.74
C VAL A 524 21.05 12.01 -13.98
N GLU A 525 21.41 12.95 -14.86
CA GLU A 525 20.52 14.05 -15.26
C GLU A 525 19.22 13.52 -15.91
N CYS A 526 19.31 12.48 -16.75
CA CYS A 526 18.15 11.98 -17.48
C CYS A 526 17.25 11.01 -16.69
N CYS A 527 17.82 10.16 -15.83
CA CYS A 527 17.04 9.14 -15.10
C CYS A 527 17.41 9.00 -13.61
N GLY A 528 18.29 9.84 -13.08
CA GLY A 528 18.76 9.75 -11.69
C GLY A 528 17.64 9.93 -10.67
N ARG A 529 16.79 10.96 -10.84
CA ARG A 529 15.59 11.17 -10.01
C ARG A 529 14.67 9.94 -10.04
N PHE A 530 14.39 9.44 -11.25
CA PHE A 530 13.58 8.25 -11.46
C PHE A 530 14.16 7.02 -10.74
N LEU A 531 15.47 6.76 -10.87
CA LEU A 531 16.12 5.63 -10.21
C LEU A 531 16.20 5.79 -8.68
N PHE A 532 16.37 7.01 -8.19
CA PHE A 532 16.55 7.33 -6.78
C PHE A 532 15.26 7.20 -5.97
N LEU A 533 14.16 7.74 -6.52
CA LEU A 533 12.83 7.67 -5.93
C LEU A 533 12.14 6.32 -6.17
N HIS A 534 12.69 5.46 -7.02
CA HIS A 534 12.16 4.13 -7.23
C HIS A 534 12.44 3.22 -6.02
N ARG A 535 11.37 2.88 -5.28
CA ARG A 535 11.32 2.19 -3.97
C ARG A 535 12.19 0.93 -3.81
N LYS A 536 12.61 0.29 -4.91
CA LYS A 536 13.47 -0.91 -4.91
C LYS A 536 14.98 -0.63 -5.01
N LEU A 537 15.41 0.58 -5.39
CA LEU A 537 16.80 0.85 -5.80
C LEU A 537 17.53 1.88 -4.94
N THR A 538 16.84 2.56 -4.02
CA THR A 538 17.42 3.56 -3.11
C THR A 538 18.59 2.99 -2.29
N ILE A 539 18.60 1.68 -2.00
CA ILE A 539 19.69 0.99 -1.27
C ILE A 539 20.96 0.86 -2.13
N PHE A 540 20.84 0.62 -3.44
CA PHE A 540 21.99 0.42 -4.35
C PHE A 540 22.66 1.74 -4.79
N LEU A 541 21.96 2.87 -4.67
CA LEU A 541 22.46 4.18 -5.07
C LEU A 541 23.19 4.93 -3.94
N LEU A 542 23.05 4.52 -2.68
CA LEU A 542 23.74 5.13 -1.53
C LEU A 542 25.29 5.10 -1.66
N PRO A 543 25.93 4.01 -2.14
CA PRO A 543 27.37 4.02 -2.42
C PRO A 543 27.75 4.96 -3.56
N ALA A 544 26.93 5.04 -4.63
CA ALA A 544 27.12 5.97 -5.73
C ALA A 544 26.98 7.43 -5.26
N GLN A 545 26.06 7.70 -4.34
CA GLN A 545 25.83 9.02 -3.72
C GLN A 545 27.03 9.46 -2.87
N ARG A 546 27.66 8.54 -2.12
CA ARG A 546 28.93 8.80 -1.42
C ARG A 546 30.07 9.10 -2.40
N PHE A 547 30.15 8.37 -3.51
CA PHE A 547 31.13 8.62 -4.56
C PHE A 547 30.88 9.96 -5.27
N PHE A 548 29.62 10.35 -5.49
CA PHE A 548 29.22 11.64 -6.08
C PHE A 548 29.45 12.83 -5.13
N ASN A 549 29.19 12.68 -3.83
CA ASN A 549 29.52 13.70 -2.82
C ASN A 549 31.04 13.86 -2.67
N LEU A 550 31.77 12.75 -2.72
CA LEU A 550 33.24 12.75 -2.75
C LEU A 550 33.76 13.38 -4.06
N PHE A 551 33.13 13.10 -5.21
CA PHE A 551 33.42 13.69 -6.51
C PHE A 551 33.28 15.21 -6.51
N ILE A 552 32.15 15.72 -5.99
CA ILE A 552 31.89 17.16 -5.84
C ILE A 552 32.92 17.80 -4.90
N THR A 553 33.22 17.14 -3.78
CA THR A 553 34.18 17.64 -2.78
C THR A 553 35.62 17.65 -3.30
N ILE A 554 36.04 16.62 -4.05
CA ILE A 554 37.38 16.52 -4.66
C ILE A 554 37.53 17.52 -5.80
N HIS A 555 36.50 17.71 -6.62
CA HIS A 555 36.56 18.63 -7.75
C HIS A 555 36.48 20.10 -7.31
N LEU A 556 35.69 20.42 -6.29
CA LEU A 556 35.73 21.73 -5.61
C LEU A 556 37.11 21.99 -5.01
N LYS A 557 37.71 21.04 -4.29
CA LYS A 557 39.03 21.23 -3.69
C LYS A 557 40.18 21.32 -4.71
N LYS A 558 40.13 20.61 -5.84
CA LYS A 558 41.21 20.63 -6.85
C LYS A 558 41.10 21.74 -7.90
N ASN A 559 39.91 22.26 -8.20
CA ASN A 559 39.71 23.25 -9.28
C ASN A 559 39.17 24.61 -8.84
N LEU A 560 39.18 24.93 -7.55
CA LEU A 560 38.83 26.28 -7.06
C LEU A 560 39.75 27.39 -7.61
N PHE A 561 40.88 27.04 -8.24
CA PHE A 561 41.79 27.98 -8.93
C PHE A 561 41.67 28.01 -10.47
N SER A 562 40.81 27.22 -11.10
CA SER A 562 40.65 27.20 -12.57
C SER A 562 39.21 26.89 -13.03
N ALA A 563 38.22 27.54 -12.40
CA ALA A 563 36.82 27.30 -12.73
C ALA A 563 36.44 27.89 -14.10
N LYS A 564 36.50 27.05 -15.16
CA LYS A 564 35.76 27.27 -16.41
C LYS A 564 34.24 27.24 -16.12
N PRO A 565 33.42 27.96 -16.90
CA PRO A 565 31.98 28.16 -16.67
C PRO A 565 31.12 26.88 -16.55
N TYR A 566 31.63 25.72 -17.00
CA TYR A 566 30.96 24.43 -16.94
C TYR A 566 30.69 23.91 -15.51
N SER A 567 31.59 24.16 -14.54
CA SER A 567 31.42 23.66 -13.16
C SER A 567 30.28 24.37 -12.40
N ARG A 568 30.02 25.64 -12.73
CA ARG A 568 28.89 26.41 -12.18
C ARG A 568 27.54 25.98 -12.75
N TYR A 569 27.52 25.45 -13.97
CA TYR A 569 26.30 24.93 -14.61
C TYR A 569 25.83 23.63 -13.94
N ILE A 570 26.79 22.74 -13.63
CA ILE A 570 26.53 21.50 -12.88
C ILE A 570 25.98 21.82 -11.48
N PHE A 571 26.57 22.81 -10.78
CA PHE A 571 26.13 23.20 -9.44
C PHE A 571 24.70 23.77 -9.41
N ARG A 572 24.30 24.55 -10.43
CA ARG A 572 22.95 25.16 -10.48
C ARG A 572 21.84 24.18 -10.83
N ARG A 573 22.11 23.11 -11.59
CA ARG A 573 21.10 22.08 -11.88
C ARG A 573 21.02 20.98 -10.82
N TYR A 574 22.12 20.67 -10.11
CA TYR A 574 22.12 19.65 -9.07
C TYR A 574 21.43 20.06 -7.75
N ILE A 575 21.40 21.36 -7.42
CA ILE A 575 20.62 21.88 -6.28
C ILE A 575 19.10 21.84 -6.55
N ILE A 576 18.68 21.59 -7.78
CA ILE A 576 17.25 21.46 -8.12
C ILE A 576 16.80 19.98 -8.05
N ILE A 577 17.76 19.03 -8.06
CA ILE A 577 17.50 17.58 -8.00
C ILE A 577 17.67 17.02 -6.57
N LEU A 578 18.44 17.70 -5.72
CA LEU A 578 18.51 17.50 -4.27
C LEU A 578 17.52 18.44 -3.57
#